data_AF-A0A6S6T4X3-F1
#
_entry.id   AF-A0A6S6T4X3-F1
#
_cell.length_a   1.000
_cell.length_b   1.000
_cell.length_c   1.000
_cell.angle_alpha   90.00
_cell.angle_beta   90.00
_cell.angle_gamma   90.00
#
_symmetry.space_group_name_H-M   'P 1'
#
loop_
_entity.id
_entity.type
_entity.pdbx_description
1 polymer ?
#
loop_
_entity_poly.entity_id
_entity_poly.type
_entity_poly.pdbx_seq_one_letter_code
_entity_poly.pdbx_strand_id
1 'polypeptide(L)'
;MKLRKHLSHTGLLKTVTHRFQQIPDPCGPGDGILLSDCLLSGLAIFGLKYPSLLQFDRDRVDEVIGHNLRSLYGMRNIPCDTYLRERLDAVDPSALRPAFKHLFAQVQRGSELKRFQFMDD
;
A
#
# COMPACT_ATOMS: atom_id res chain seq x y z
N MET A 1 15.62 -1.65 20.20
CA MET A 1 14.65 -0.60 19.81
C MET A 1 13.23 -1.17 19.90
N LYS A 2 12.35 -0.64 20.76
CA LYS A 2 10.98 -1.16 20.91
C LYS A 2 10.08 -0.53 19.84
N LEU A 3 9.66 -1.32 18.87
CA LEU A 3 8.83 -0.85 17.76
C LEU A 3 7.39 -0.57 18.26
N ARG A 4 6.81 0.58 17.90
CA ARG A 4 5.42 0.91 18.27
C ARG A 4 4.46 -0.02 17.55
N LYS A 5 3.50 -0.62 18.28
CA LYS A 5 2.57 -1.62 17.71
C LYS A 5 1.77 -1.11 16.52
N HIS A 6 1.25 0.12 16.59
CA HIS A 6 0.37 0.70 15.57
C HIS A 6 1.06 1.74 14.70
N LEU A 7 2.08 2.44 15.22
CA LEU A 7 2.81 3.50 14.52
C LEU A 7 4.21 3.02 14.11
N SER A 8 4.24 1.86 13.47
CA SER A 8 5.42 1.29 12.83
C SER A 8 5.07 0.84 11.43
N HIS A 9 6.08 0.62 10.58
CA HIS A 9 5.84 0.18 9.20
C HIS A 9 4.90 -1.02 9.15
N THR A 10 5.16 -2.07 9.93
CA THR A 10 4.34 -3.28 9.97
C THR A 10 2.93 -3.02 10.52
N GLY A 11 2.76 -2.14 11.52
CA GLY A 11 1.45 -1.78 12.07
C GLY A 11 0.60 -0.96 11.10
N LEU A 12 1.22 0.03 10.43
CA LEU A 12 0.57 0.88 9.43
C LEU A 12 0.20 0.05 8.20
N LEU A 13 1.13 -0.75 7.70
CA LEU A 13 0.91 -1.63 6.55
C LEU A 13 -0.22 -2.62 6.81
N LYS A 14 -0.25 -3.31 7.98
CA LYS A 14 -1.38 -4.18 8.36
C LYS A 14 -2.72 -3.46 8.32
N THR A 15 -2.75 -2.20 8.75
CA THR A 15 -3.96 -1.38 8.73
C THR A 15 -4.39 -1.08 7.29
N VAL A 16 -3.45 -0.75 6.41
CA VAL A 16 -3.71 -0.50 4.98
C VAL A 16 -4.16 -1.78 4.27
N THR A 17 -3.44 -2.89 4.44
CA THR A 17 -3.78 -4.19 3.85
C THR A 17 -5.20 -4.60 4.20
N HIS A 18 -5.59 -4.49 5.47
CA HIS A 18 -6.95 -4.81 5.90
C HIS A 18 -8.01 -3.92 5.23
N ARG A 19 -7.70 -2.63 5.01
CA ARG A 19 -8.62 -1.71 4.32
C ARG A 19 -8.68 -1.96 2.82
N PHE A 20 -7.56 -2.29 2.18
CA PHE A 20 -7.51 -2.63 0.75
C PHE A 20 -8.27 -3.93 0.45
N GLN A 21 -8.25 -4.92 1.34
CA GLN A 21 -9.03 -6.15 1.19
C GLN A 21 -10.55 -5.94 1.24
N GLN A 22 -11.01 -4.80 1.75
CA GLN A 22 -12.44 -4.45 1.83
C GLN A 22 -12.92 -3.63 0.63
N ILE A 23 -12.02 -3.21 -0.26
CA ILE A 23 -12.38 -2.46 -1.44
C ILE A 23 -13.00 -3.44 -2.46
N PRO A 24 -14.25 -3.20 -2.89
CA PRO A 24 -14.87 -4.03 -3.92
C PRO A 24 -14.07 -3.99 -5.20
N ASP A 25 -13.92 -5.14 -5.85
CA ASP A 25 -13.21 -5.26 -7.11
C ASP A 25 -14.11 -4.79 -8.27
N PRO A 26 -13.81 -3.65 -8.93
CA PRO A 26 -14.65 -3.13 -10.02
C PRO A 26 -14.66 -4.06 -11.23
N CYS A 27 -13.59 -4.86 -11.41
CA CYS A 27 -13.45 -5.80 -12.51
C CYS A 27 -14.10 -7.17 -12.20
N GLY A 28 -14.68 -7.33 -11.00
CA GLY A 28 -15.31 -8.56 -10.54
C GLY A 28 -14.32 -9.62 -10.02
N PRO A 29 -14.85 -10.71 -9.42
CA PRO A 29 -14.04 -11.82 -8.92
C PRO A 29 -13.57 -12.69 -10.10
N GLY A 30 -12.54 -12.26 -10.82
CA GLY A 30 -11.86 -13.07 -11.83
C GLY A 30 -10.72 -13.91 -11.24
N ASP A 31 -10.25 -14.92 -11.99
CA ASP A 31 -9.08 -15.77 -11.64
C ASP A 31 -7.72 -15.04 -11.66
N GLY A 32 -7.75 -13.71 -11.63
CA GLY A 32 -6.58 -12.84 -11.73
C GLY A 32 -5.91 -12.52 -10.39
N ILE A 33 -4.96 -11.59 -10.43
CA ILE A 33 -4.31 -11.07 -9.22
C ILE A 33 -5.34 -10.29 -8.40
N LEU A 34 -5.35 -10.52 -7.09
CA LEU A 34 -6.25 -9.84 -6.16
C LEU A 34 -6.07 -8.32 -6.26
N LEU A 35 -7.18 -7.57 -6.20
CA LEU A 35 -7.12 -6.11 -6.19
C LEU A 35 -6.25 -5.60 -5.03
N SER A 36 -6.31 -6.24 -3.87
CA SER A 36 -5.47 -5.89 -2.72
C SER A 36 -3.97 -5.98 -3.01
N ASP A 37 -3.55 -6.97 -3.81
CA ASP A 37 -2.14 -7.12 -4.19
C ASP A 37 -1.71 -6.03 -5.21
N CYS A 38 -2.61 -5.64 -6.11
CA CYS A 38 -2.40 -4.50 -7.01
C CYS A 38 -2.26 -3.18 -6.23
N LEU A 39 -3.15 -2.94 -5.26
CA LEU A 39 -3.11 -1.76 -4.40
C LEU A 39 -1.85 -1.71 -3.53
N LEU A 40 -1.43 -2.85 -2.97
CA LEU A 40 -0.18 -2.96 -2.21
C LEU A 40 1.06 -2.78 -3.09
N SER A 41 1.00 -3.22 -4.36
CA SER A 41 2.08 -2.98 -5.33
C SER A 41 2.21 -1.49 -5.63
N GLY A 42 1.09 -0.80 -5.84
CA GLY A 42 1.07 0.66 -5.95
C GLY A 42 1.67 1.35 -4.73
N LEU A 43 1.29 0.91 -3.52
CA LEU A 43 1.88 1.41 -2.27
C LEU A 43 3.41 1.15 -2.20
N ALA A 44 3.87 -0.01 -2.65
CA ALA A 44 5.28 -0.37 -2.66
C ALA A 44 6.10 0.49 -3.63
N ILE A 45 5.57 0.76 -4.82
CA ILE A 45 6.18 1.66 -5.81
C ILE A 45 6.49 3.02 -5.19
N PHE A 46 5.51 3.64 -4.53
CA PHE A 46 5.71 4.93 -3.87
C PHE A 46 6.57 4.83 -2.61
N GLY A 47 6.35 3.80 -1.78
CA GLY A 47 7.06 3.62 -0.51
C GLY A 47 8.56 3.35 -0.68
N LEU A 48 8.93 2.59 -1.71
CA LEU A 48 10.31 2.27 -2.07
C LEU A 48 10.90 3.27 -3.07
N LYS A 49 10.14 4.28 -3.48
CA LYS A 49 10.55 5.35 -4.40
C LYS A 49 11.07 4.83 -5.74
N TYR A 50 10.35 3.86 -6.31
CA TYR A 50 10.65 3.36 -7.65
C TYR A 50 10.63 4.50 -8.69
N PRO A 51 11.61 4.57 -9.60
CA PRO A 51 11.69 5.66 -10.58
C PRO A 51 10.61 5.55 -11.67
N SER A 52 10.05 4.36 -11.89
CA SER A 52 8.95 4.12 -12.83
C SER A 52 8.27 2.77 -12.55
N LEU A 53 7.06 2.59 -13.10
CA LEU A 53 6.36 1.30 -13.11
C LEU A 53 7.16 0.22 -13.86
N LEU A 54 7.84 0.61 -14.94
CA LEU A 54 8.68 -0.31 -15.72
C LEU A 54 9.87 -0.84 -14.90
N GLN A 55 10.48 0.00 -14.06
CA GLN A 55 11.55 -0.48 -13.19
C GLN A 55 11.02 -1.47 -12.14
N PHE A 56 9.84 -1.19 -11.56
CA PHE A 56 9.19 -2.12 -10.64
C PHE A 56 8.86 -3.46 -11.31
N ASP A 57 8.39 -3.45 -12.55
CA ASP A 57 8.10 -4.66 -13.34
C ASP A 57 9.34 -5.49 -13.65
N ARG A 58 10.51 -4.86 -13.85
CA ARG A 58 11.79 -5.58 -13.97
C ARG A 58 12.24 -6.17 -12.64
N ASP A 59 12.09 -5.41 -11.56
CA ASP A 59 12.54 -5.84 -10.23
C ASP A 59 11.67 -6.96 -9.64
N ARG A 60 10.38 -7.05 -10.00
CA ARG A 60 9.50 -8.10 -9.46
C ARG A 60 9.91 -9.51 -9.90
N VAL A 61 10.59 -9.64 -11.05
CA VAL A 61 11.05 -10.93 -11.60
C VAL A 61 12.42 -11.34 -11.06
N ASP A 62 13.16 -10.40 -10.46
CA ASP A 62 14.34 -10.74 -9.68
C ASP A 62 13.93 -11.55 -8.44
N GLU A 63 14.64 -12.63 -8.17
CA GLU A 63 14.29 -13.59 -7.12
C GLU A 63 14.32 -12.93 -5.73
N VAL A 64 15.38 -12.18 -5.44
CA VAL A 64 15.61 -11.56 -4.14
C VAL A 64 14.69 -10.37 -3.94
N ILE A 65 14.60 -9.48 -4.92
CA ILE A 65 13.74 -8.30 -4.83
C ILE A 65 12.28 -8.71 -4.81
N GLY A 66 11.85 -9.64 -5.67
CA GLY A 66 10.51 -10.19 -5.68
C GLY A 66 10.14 -10.86 -4.35
N HIS A 67 11.05 -11.62 -3.75
CA HIS A 67 10.85 -12.19 -2.40
C HIS A 67 10.67 -11.09 -1.34
N ASN A 68 11.52 -10.06 -1.37
CA ASN A 68 11.45 -8.94 -0.43
C ASN A 68 10.15 -8.15 -0.57
N LEU A 69 9.69 -7.90 -1.80
CA LEU A 69 8.40 -7.24 -2.05
C LEU A 69 7.24 -8.02 -1.42
N ARG A 70 7.20 -9.35 -1.62
CA ARG A 70 6.18 -10.21 -0.99
C ARG A 70 6.26 -10.19 0.53
N SER A 71 7.48 -10.32 1.07
CA SER A 71 7.71 -10.37 2.53
C SER A 71 7.39 -9.05 3.23
N LEU A 72 7.87 -7.92 2.68
CA LEU A 72 7.73 -6.60 3.29
C LEU A 72 6.32 -6.03 3.15
N TYR A 73 5.64 -6.26 2.02
CA TYR A 73 4.32 -5.71 1.74
C TYR A 73 3.16 -6.70 1.96
N GLY A 74 3.46 -7.99 2.16
CA GLY A 74 2.47 -9.03 2.40
C GLY A 74 1.65 -9.41 1.16
N MET A 75 2.19 -9.17 -0.03
CA MET A 75 1.55 -9.49 -1.31
C MET A 75 1.74 -10.96 -1.67
N ARG A 76 0.74 -11.58 -2.31
CA ARG A 76 0.87 -12.95 -2.82
C ARG A 76 1.42 -12.94 -4.24
N ASN A 77 0.80 -12.16 -5.12
CA ASN A 77 1.18 -12.04 -6.52
C ASN A 77 1.51 -10.59 -6.88
N ILE A 78 2.65 -10.36 -7.51
CA ILE A 78 3.06 -9.01 -7.94
C ILE A 78 2.68 -8.86 -9.43
N PRO A 79 1.77 -7.94 -9.77
CA PRO A 79 1.34 -7.72 -11.16
C PRO A 79 2.46 -7.09 -12.00
N CYS A 80 2.39 -7.31 -13.32
CA CYS A 80 3.18 -6.52 -14.26
C CYS A 80 2.67 -5.08 -14.35
N ASP A 81 3.47 -4.19 -14.94
CA ASP A 81 3.14 -2.76 -15.03
C ASP A 81 1.78 -2.47 -15.70
N THR A 82 1.45 -3.22 -16.74
CA THR A 82 0.27 -3.02 -17.59
C THR A 82 -0.96 -3.51 -16.87
N TYR A 83 -0.91 -4.72 -16.31
CA TYR A 83 -1.98 -5.26 -15.48
C TYR A 83 -2.22 -4.38 -14.24
N LEU A 84 -1.16 -3.90 -13.60
CA LEU A 84 -1.27 -3.00 -12.45
C LEU A 84 -2.05 -1.73 -12.81
N ARG A 85 -1.70 -1.07 -13.92
CA ARG A 85 -2.40 0.15 -14.36
C ARG A 85 -3.87 -0.12 -14.65
N GLU A 86 -4.16 -1.13 -15.48
CA GLU A 86 -5.54 -1.50 -15.84
C GLU A 86 -6.41 -1.76 -14.61
N ARG A 87 -5.87 -2.46 -13.60
CA ARG A 87 -6.61 -2.75 -12.37
C ARG A 87 -6.80 -1.52 -11.49
N LEU A 88 -5.80 -0.64 -11.38
CA LEU A 88 -5.89 0.56 -10.55
C LEU A 88 -6.74 1.66 -11.19
N ASP A 89 -6.71 1.80 -12.51
CA ASP A 89 -7.50 2.80 -13.26
C ASP A 89 -9.02 2.56 -13.11
N ALA A 90 -9.43 1.32 -12.84
CA ALA A 90 -10.83 0.96 -12.59
C ALA A 90 -11.32 1.32 -11.17
N VAL A 91 -10.42 1.64 -10.23
CA VAL A 91 -10.77 1.90 -8.83
C VAL A 91 -11.18 3.37 -8.66
N ASP A 92 -12.38 3.61 -8.13
CA ASP A 92 -12.76 4.95 -7.66
C ASP A 92 -11.82 5.39 -6.51
N PRO A 93 -11.07 6.50 -6.65
CA PRO A 93 -10.20 7.01 -5.60
C PRO A 93 -10.90 7.24 -4.26
N SER A 94 -12.22 7.49 -4.26
CA SER A 94 -13.03 7.64 -3.06
C SER A 94 -12.97 6.39 -2.15
N ALA A 95 -12.82 5.20 -2.76
CA ALA A 95 -12.71 3.93 -2.06
C ALA A 95 -11.39 3.77 -1.28
N LEU A 96 -10.35 4.55 -1.62
CA LEU A 96 -9.06 4.56 -0.90
C LEU A 96 -9.09 5.44 0.35
N ARG A 97 -10.00 6.41 0.42
CA ARG A 97 -10.11 7.38 1.52
C ARG A 97 -10.20 6.74 2.91
N PRO A 98 -10.94 5.63 3.14
CA PRO A 98 -11.00 4.98 4.45
C PRO A 98 -9.64 4.49 4.95
N ALA A 99 -8.74 4.02 4.07
CA ALA A 99 -7.40 3.59 4.45
C ALA A 99 -6.58 4.77 5.00
N PHE A 100 -6.55 5.89 4.28
CA PHE A 100 -5.89 7.11 4.72
C PHE A 100 -6.46 7.63 6.05
N LYS A 101 -7.78 7.74 6.17
CA LYS A 101 -8.44 8.20 7.42
C LYS A 101 -8.05 7.35 8.63
N HIS A 102 -7.94 6.03 8.45
CA HIS A 102 -7.54 5.14 9.53
C HIS A 102 -6.09 5.33 9.96
N LEU A 103 -5.18 5.50 8.99
CA LEU A 103 -3.79 5.85 9.29
C LEU A 103 -3.73 7.18 10.04
N PHE A 104 -4.40 8.21 9.51
CA PHE A 104 -4.44 9.52 10.15
C PHE A 104 -4.97 9.45 11.59
N ALA A 105 -6.06 8.71 11.83
CA ALA A 105 -6.61 8.51 13.16
C ALA A 105 -5.64 7.75 14.10
N GLN A 106 -4.81 6.83 13.60
CA GLN A 106 -3.76 6.20 14.40
C GLN A 106 -2.67 7.19 14.79
N VAL A 107 -2.23 8.03 13.84
CA VAL A 107 -1.22 9.08 14.07
C VAL A 107 -1.74 10.11 15.07
N GLN A 108 -3.00 10.53 14.94
CA GLN A 108 -3.67 11.45 15.86
C GLN A 108 -3.78 10.88 17.28
N ARG A 109 -4.25 9.62 17.43
CA ARG A 109 -4.30 8.94 18.73
C ARG A 109 -2.92 8.77 19.37
N GLY A 110 -1.89 8.58 18.55
CA GLY A 110 -0.50 8.52 19.00
C GLY A 110 0.10 9.87 19.38
N SER A 111 -0.65 10.97 19.29
CA SER A 111 -0.22 12.35 19.53
C SER A 111 0.95 12.83 18.65
N GLU A 112 1.24 12.12 17.56
CA GLU A 112 2.35 12.49 16.66
C GLU A 112 2.05 13.76 15.86
N LEU A 113 0.76 14.06 15.61
CA LEU A 113 0.36 15.27 14.88
C LEU A 113 0.75 16.56 15.61
N LYS A 114 0.92 16.53 16.93
CA LYS A 114 1.34 17.72 17.70
C LYS A 114 2.71 18.25 17.25
N ARG A 115 3.57 17.36 16.73
CA ARG A 115 4.91 17.72 16.22
C ARG A 115 4.86 18.50 14.90
N PHE A 116 3.71 18.53 14.24
CA PHE A 116 3.47 19.22 12.98
C PHE A 116 2.51 20.40 13.15
N GLN A 117 2.19 20.79 14.39
CA GLN A 117 1.43 22.00 14.64
C GLN A 117 2.28 23.20 14.25
N PHE A 118 1.67 24.08 13.46
CA PHE A 118 2.25 25.37 13.18
C PHE A 118 2.28 26.19 14.47
N MET A 119 3.43 26.74 14.81
CA MET A 119 3.59 27.65 15.94
C MET A 119 3.57 29.07 15.37
N ASP A 120 2.43 29.74 15.50
CA ASP A 120 2.35 31.20 15.34
C ASP A 120 2.86 31.82 16.64
N ASP A 121 4.11 32.30 16.63
CA ASP A 121 4.64 33.22 17.63
C ASP A 121 4.60 34.66 17.08
#